data_AF-A0AAE1GIS4-F1
#
_entry.id   AF-A0AAE1GIS4-F1
#
_cell.length_a   1.000
_cell.length_b   1.000
_cell.length_c   1.000
_cell.angle_alpha   90.00
_cell.angle_beta   90.00
_cell.angle_gamma   90.00
#
_symmetry.space_group_name_H-M   'P 1'
#
loop_
_entity.id
_entity.type
_entity.pdbx_description
1 polymer ?
#
loop_
_entity_poly.entity_id
_entity_poly.type
_entity_poly.pdbx_seq_one_letter_code
_entity_poly.pdbx_strand_id
1 'polypeptide(L)'
;MCADLAPPVITPAAIVHPMDFSKYYICESDSSDPIGPVACQPETPWFNGDKCDSDQAGCCAGSSALCEPYCTAADEYKEIIDPLNCTKYYICMKQGPPSKLYHLSCPSGETFDMTNGVCSTEASCITLCNSTDGGGMTTGSGDCQDTMTCTMEGSFSKCTTCQKQYFFCPSNQGEAYVMECSGDFVFNTDASYPYCVLPADCLHIA
;
A
#
# COMPACT_ATOMS: atom_id res chain seq x y z
N MET A 1 16.03 -13.32 -9.56
CA MET A 1 14.62 -13.51 -9.17
C MET A 1 14.44 -14.79 -8.36
N CYS A 2 14.92 -15.96 -8.79
CA CYS A 2 14.90 -17.18 -7.96
C CYS A 2 16.15 -17.39 -7.07
N ALA A 3 17.24 -16.65 -7.31
CA ALA A 3 18.54 -16.83 -6.66
C ALA A 3 18.65 -16.29 -5.22
N ASP A 4 17.68 -15.48 -4.76
CA ASP A 4 17.69 -14.83 -3.43
C ASP A 4 16.79 -15.53 -2.39
N LEU A 5 16.18 -16.67 -2.74
CA LEU A 5 15.30 -17.41 -1.83
C LEU A 5 16.17 -18.17 -0.80
N ALA A 6 16.23 -17.66 0.44
CA ALA A 6 17.02 -18.24 1.51
C ALA A 6 16.56 -19.67 1.88
N PRO A 7 17.47 -20.65 2.05
CA PRO A 7 17.09 -22.01 2.44
C PRO A 7 16.51 -22.05 3.88
N PRO A 8 15.54 -22.95 4.18
CA PRO A 8 15.13 -24.12 3.42
C PRO A 8 13.76 -23.92 2.76
N VAL A 9 13.73 -23.60 1.47
CA VAL A 9 12.45 -23.46 0.75
C VAL A 9 12.04 -24.83 0.21
N ILE A 10 10.79 -25.21 0.47
CA ILE A 10 10.15 -26.41 -0.06
C ILE A 10 10.12 -26.28 -1.59
N THR A 11 10.69 -27.25 -2.31
CA THR A 11 10.75 -27.25 -3.77
C THR A 11 9.53 -27.98 -4.38
N PRO A 12 8.95 -27.46 -5.47
CA PRO A 12 9.31 -26.22 -6.16
C PRO A 12 8.79 -24.97 -5.43
N ALA A 13 9.65 -23.96 -5.33
CA ALA A 13 9.26 -22.65 -4.80
C ALA A 13 8.48 -21.88 -5.87
N ALA A 14 7.55 -21.03 -5.47
CA ALA A 14 6.79 -20.20 -6.41
C ALA A 14 6.79 -18.74 -5.98
N ILE A 15 6.87 -17.84 -6.96
CA ILE A 15 6.86 -16.39 -6.75
C ILE A 15 5.69 -15.78 -7.50
N VAL A 16 5.00 -14.84 -6.86
CA VAL A 16 3.87 -14.12 -7.47
C VAL A 16 4.31 -13.26 -8.66
N HIS A 17 3.47 -13.15 -9.68
CA HIS A 17 3.76 -12.25 -10.80
C HIS A 17 3.60 -10.78 -10.34
N PRO A 18 4.58 -9.90 -10.62
CA PRO A 18 4.68 -8.58 -10.00
C PRO A 18 3.58 -7.59 -10.37
N MET A 19 2.84 -7.84 -11.45
CA MET A 19 1.76 -6.96 -11.96
C MET A 19 0.44 -7.69 -12.22
N ASP A 20 0.37 -9.00 -11.92
CA ASP A 20 -0.79 -9.81 -12.24
C ASP A 20 -0.91 -10.94 -11.21
N PHE A 21 -1.62 -10.66 -10.13
CA PHE A 21 -1.76 -11.56 -8.99
C PHE A 21 -2.54 -12.85 -9.28
N SER A 22 -3.14 -12.94 -10.48
CA SER A 22 -3.69 -14.18 -11.00
C SER A 22 -2.63 -15.10 -11.61
N LYS A 23 -1.37 -14.68 -11.58
CA LYS A 23 -0.24 -15.41 -12.16
C LYS A 23 0.92 -15.56 -11.19
N TYR A 24 1.69 -16.60 -11.39
CA TYR A 24 2.91 -16.88 -10.63
C TYR A 24 3.96 -17.56 -11.49
N TYR A 25 5.17 -17.65 -10.96
CA TYR A 25 6.29 -18.34 -11.58
C TYR A 25 6.80 -19.43 -10.66
N ILE A 26 7.25 -20.54 -11.25
CA ILE A 26 7.80 -21.68 -10.53
C ILE A 26 9.32 -21.60 -10.64
N CYS A 27 9.99 -21.59 -9.49
CA CYS A 27 11.43 -21.68 -9.37
C CYS A 27 11.83 -23.15 -9.17
N GLU A 28 12.51 -23.72 -10.16
CA GLU A 28 13.17 -25.01 -10.01
C GLU A 28 14.56 -24.82 -9.38
N SER A 29 14.98 -25.79 -8.58
CA SER A 29 16.25 -25.74 -7.83
C SER A 29 17.49 -25.63 -8.71
N ASP A 30 17.40 -26.04 -9.97
CA ASP A 30 18.54 -26.13 -10.90
C ASP A 30 18.52 -25.02 -11.97
N SER A 31 17.56 -24.09 -11.91
CA SER A 31 17.39 -23.02 -12.89
C SER A 31 17.36 -21.64 -12.24
N SER A 32 18.16 -20.71 -12.77
CA SER A 32 18.06 -19.29 -12.43
C SER A 32 16.79 -18.65 -13.01
N ASP A 33 16.24 -19.27 -14.06
CA ASP A 33 15.12 -18.76 -14.83
C ASP A 33 13.82 -19.40 -14.36
N PRO A 34 12.83 -18.59 -13.94
CA PRO A 34 11.53 -19.09 -13.53
C PRO A 34 10.72 -19.69 -14.69
N ILE A 35 9.98 -20.76 -14.43
CA ILE A 35 8.98 -21.33 -15.34
C ILE A 35 7.65 -20.61 -15.13
N GLY A 36 7.12 -19.95 -16.17
CA GLY A 36 5.85 -19.23 -16.09
C GLY A 36 5.73 -18.09 -17.12
N PRO A 37 4.71 -17.21 -16.98
CA PRO A 37 3.74 -17.19 -15.88
C PRO A 37 2.68 -18.28 -15.98
N VAL A 38 2.38 -18.92 -14.86
CA VAL A 38 1.27 -19.87 -14.68
C VAL A 38 0.07 -19.13 -14.12
N ALA A 39 -1.11 -19.31 -14.73
CA ALA A 39 -2.34 -18.67 -14.27
C ALA A 39 -3.07 -19.52 -13.22
N CYS A 40 -3.61 -18.87 -12.20
CA CYS A 40 -4.55 -19.44 -11.28
C CYS A 40 -5.90 -19.75 -11.94
N GLN A 41 -6.67 -20.65 -11.34
CA GLN A 41 -8.01 -20.99 -11.82
C GLN A 41 -9.02 -19.88 -11.44
N PRO A 42 -10.12 -19.71 -12.20
CA PRO A 42 -11.12 -18.66 -11.92
C PRO A 42 -11.76 -18.74 -10.53
N GLU A 43 -11.85 -19.94 -9.94
CA GLU A 43 -12.43 -20.17 -8.61
C GLU A 43 -11.47 -19.80 -7.47
N THR A 44 -10.16 -19.76 -7.74
CA THR A 44 -9.11 -19.35 -6.81
C THR A 44 -8.13 -18.41 -7.50
N PRO A 45 -8.56 -17.21 -7.93
CA PRO A 45 -7.83 -16.44 -8.93
C PRO A 45 -6.64 -15.66 -8.36
N TRP A 46 -6.21 -15.91 -7.12
CA TRP A 46 -5.21 -15.10 -6.42
C TRP A 46 -4.06 -15.95 -5.88
N PHE A 47 -2.84 -15.77 -6.38
CA PHE A 47 -1.67 -16.52 -5.91
C PHE A 47 -0.98 -15.88 -4.70
N ASN A 48 -1.09 -16.49 -3.52
CA ASN A 48 -0.61 -15.90 -2.26
C ASN A 48 0.87 -16.15 -1.91
N GLY A 49 1.69 -16.54 -2.88
CA GLY A 49 3.08 -16.92 -2.64
C GLY A 49 3.27 -18.42 -2.36
N ASP A 50 2.21 -19.14 -2.03
CA ASP A 50 2.23 -20.61 -1.83
C ASP A 50 1.27 -21.30 -2.81
N LYS A 51 0.02 -20.85 -2.86
CA LYS A 51 -1.04 -21.43 -3.68
C LYS A 51 -1.99 -20.38 -4.24
N CYS A 52 -2.73 -20.80 -5.26
CA CYS A 52 -3.90 -20.07 -5.73
C CYS A 52 -5.04 -20.21 -4.70
N ASP A 53 -5.58 -19.08 -4.24
CA ASP A 53 -6.65 -18.99 -3.27
C ASP A 53 -7.75 -18.02 -3.77
N SER A 54 -8.88 -18.03 -3.09
CA SER A 54 -10.03 -17.14 -3.31
C SER A 54 -9.88 -15.79 -2.59
N ASP A 55 -8.95 -15.67 -1.64
CA ASP A 55 -8.70 -14.44 -0.88
C ASP A 55 -7.75 -13.49 -1.62
N GLN A 56 -8.33 -12.46 -2.26
CA GLN A 56 -7.60 -11.40 -2.95
C GLN A 56 -6.66 -10.62 -2.03
N ALA A 57 -7.07 -10.39 -0.78
CA ALA A 57 -6.31 -9.57 0.17
C ALA A 57 -5.07 -10.32 0.66
N GLY A 58 -5.20 -11.63 0.90
CA GLY A 58 -4.07 -12.48 1.32
C GLY A 58 -3.00 -12.67 0.24
N CYS A 59 -3.33 -12.40 -1.02
CA CYS A 59 -2.43 -12.58 -2.16
C CYS A 59 -1.61 -11.33 -2.50
N CYS A 60 -2.22 -10.15 -2.39
CA CYS A 60 -1.63 -8.91 -2.87
C CYS A 60 -0.89 -8.10 -1.80
N ALA A 61 -0.59 -8.71 -0.64
CA ALA A 61 0.19 -8.11 0.45
C ALA A 61 1.67 -7.81 0.08
N GLY A 62 2.03 -7.87 -1.21
CA GLY A 62 3.40 -7.89 -1.74
C GLY A 62 3.67 -7.11 -3.04
N SER A 63 2.68 -6.73 -3.86
CA SER A 63 2.88 -5.76 -4.96
C SER A 63 1.59 -4.99 -5.24
N SER A 64 1.62 -3.66 -5.33
CA SER A 64 0.59 -2.75 -5.87
C SER A 64 -0.88 -2.75 -5.35
N ALA A 65 -1.39 -3.78 -4.68
CA ALA A 65 -2.44 -3.65 -3.65
C ALA A 65 -1.84 -3.50 -2.23
N LEU A 66 -0.53 -3.26 -2.21
CA LEU A 66 0.42 -3.27 -1.10
C LEU A 66 0.25 -2.23 -0.02
N CYS A 67 -0.53 -1.19 -0.28
CA CYS A 67 -0.55 -0.04 0.64
C CYS A 67 -1.59 -0.23 1.75
N GLU A 68 -2.31 -1.36 1.74
CA GLU A 68 -3.08 -1.83 2.88
C GLU A 68 -2.32 -2.99 3.55
N PRO A 69 -1.89 -2.82 4.80
CA PRO A 69 -1.17 -3.87 5.51
C PRO A 69 -2.09 -5.09 5.74
N TYR A 70 -1.53 -6.29 5.70
CA TYR A 70 -2.27 -7.54 5.93
C TYR A 70 -1.42 -8.53 6.71
N CYS A 71 -2.01 -9.15 7.73
CA CYS A 71 -1.41 -10.19 8.53
C CYS A 71 -1.76 -11.55 7.95
N THR A 72 -0.76 -12.36 7.58
CA THR A 72 -0.99 -13.77 7.26
C THR A 72 -1.15 -14.58 8.55
N ALA A 73 -1.56 -15.84 8.43
CA ALA A 73 -1.55 -16.77 9.56
C ALA A 73 -0.14 -16.95 10.17
N ALA A 74 0.92 -16.77 9.36
CA ALA A 74 2.30 -16.86 9.84
C ALA A 74 2.76 -15.61 10.60
N ASP A 75 2.02 -14.50 10.49
CA ASP A 75 2.33 -13.23 11.14
C ASP A 75 1.61 -13.07 12.48
N GLU A 76 0.80 -14.04 12.91
CA GLU A 76 0.10 -13.95 14.19
C GLU A 76 1.09 -13.75 15.35
N TYR A 77 0.84 -12.69 16.12
CA TYR A 77 1.67 -12.13 17.20
C TYR A 77 3.03 -11.56 16.79
N LYS A 78 3.26 -11.29 15.50
CA LYS A 78 4.48 -10.66 14.98
C LYS A 78 4.27 -9.20 14.63
N GLU A 79 5.38 -8.50 14.53
CA GLU A 79 5.46 -7.13 14.02
C GLU A 79 5.69 -7.17 12.50
N ILE A 80 4.90 -6.41 11.76
CA ILE A 80 5.04 -6.24 10.31
C ILE A 80 5.22 -4.77 9.96
N ILE A 81 5.96 -4.50 8.90
CA ILE A 81 6.25 -3.14 8.45
C ILE A 81 4.98 -2.40 8.04
N ASP A 82 4.91 -1.08 8.30
CA ASP A 82 3.94 -0.22 7.61
C ASP A 82 4.42 0.00 6.17
N PRO A 83 3.65 -0.44 5.16
CA PRO A 83 4.05 -0.32 3.76
C PRO A 83 4.28 1.13 3.31
N LEU A 84 3.67 2.11 3.97
CA LEU A 84 3.77 3.53 3.64
C LEU A 84 4.76 4.29 4.55
N ASN A 85 5.21 3.70 5.64
CA ASN A 85 6.06 4.39 6.61
C ASN A 85 7.06 3.46 7.31
N CYS A 86 8.34 3.53 6.90
CA CYS A 86 9.42 2.72 7.47
C CYS A 86 9.70 2.96 8.97
N THR A 87 9.13 4.01 9.58
CA THR A 87 9.24 4.30 11.02
C THR A 87 8.04 3.79 11.82
N LYS A 88 7.14 3.06 11.18
CA LYS A 88 5.95 2.48 11.78
C LYS A 88 5.80 1.01 11.43
N TYR A 89 5.04 0.33 12.26
CA TYR A 89 4.80 -1.10 12.17
C TYR A 89 3.45 -1.46 12.77
N TYR A 90 2.94 -2.64 12.44
CA TYR A 90 1.73 -3.20 12.99
C TYR A 90 2.03 -4.45 13.81
N ILE A 91 1.31 -4.65 14.92
CA ILE A 91 1.28 -5.95 15.60
C ILE A 91 0.08 -6.74 15.08
N CYS A 92 0.36 -7.88 14.48
CA CYS A 92 -0.63 -8.79 13.95
C CYS A 92 -1.23 -9.64 15.07
N MET A 93 -2.52 -9.51 15.35
CA MET A 93 -3.18 -10.31 16.40
C MET A 93 -3.88 -11.56 15.86
N LYS A 94 -4.21 -11.56 14.57
CA LYS A 94 -4.85 -12.65 13.84
C LYS A 94 -4.65 -12.40 12.35
N GLN A 95 -4.88 -13.43 11.54
CA GLN A 95 -4.93 -13.28 10.08
C GLN A 95 -5.96 -12.23 9.65
N GLY A 96 -5.60 -11.43 8.65
CA GLY A 96 -6.42 -10.37 8.08
C GLY A 96 -5.79 -8.98 8.22
N PRO A 97 -6.53 -7.90 7.89
CA PRO A 97 -6.05 -6.54 8.08
C PRO A 97 -5.69 -6.27 9.56
N PRO A 98 -4.50 -5.69 9.85
CA PRO A 98 -4.12 -5.37 11.22
C PRO A 98 -5.00 -4.25 11.78
N SER A 99 -5.24 -4.29 13.09
CA SER A 99 -5.98 -3.25 13.77
C SER A 99 -5.16 -1.96 13.86
N LYS A 100 -5.78 -0.81 13.60
CA LYS A 100 -5.18 0.52 13.83
C LYS A 100 -4.78 0.75 15.30
N LEU A 101 -5.38 0.02 16.25
CA LEU A 101 -4.99 0.08 17.67
C LEU A 101 -3.59 -0.48 17.92
N TYR A 102 -3.10 -1.33 17.02
CA TYR A 102 -1.78 -1.94 17.08
C TYR A 102 -0.85 -1.39 16.00
N HIS A 103 -1.14 -0.20 15.49
CA HIS A 103 -0.26 0.56 14.62
C HIS A 103 0.65 1.45 15.49
N LEU A 104 1.92 1.10 15.55
CA LEU A 104 2.89 1.70 16.45
C LEU A 104 4.02 2.37 15.68
N SER A 105 4.67 3.34 16.33
CA SER A 105 5.85 4.00 15.81
C SER A 105 7.09 3.43 16.48
N CYS A 106 8.18 3.31 15.71
CA CYS A 106 9.49 3.05 16.25
C CYS A 106 9.95 4.21 17.18
N PRO A 107 10.85 3.93 18.14
CA PRO A 107 11.53 4.96 18.91
C PRO A 107 12.20 6.01 18.01
N SER A 108 12.41 7.22 18.54
CA SER A 108 12.98 8.32 17.76
C SER A 108 14.37 7.99 17.21
N GLY A 109 14.50 8.06 15.88
CA GLY A 109 15.75 7.77 15.17
C GLY A 109 15.90 6.31 14.72
N GLU A 110 14.90 5.47 14.97
CA GLU A 110 14.87 4.08 14.53
C GLU A 110 13.91 3.87 13.36
N THR A 111 14.17 2.82 12.59
CA THR A 111 13.33 2.33 11.49
C THR A 111 13.03 0.85 11.72
N PHE A 112 11.92 0.38 11.16
CA PHE A 112 11.51 -1.01 11.31
C PHE A 112 12.36 -1.92 10.41
N ASP A 113 13.10 -2.83 11.03
CA ASP A 113 13.84 -3.88 10.34
C ASP A 113 12.90 -5.03 10.01
N MET A 114 12.43 -5.11 8.77
CA MET A 114 11.55 -6.20 8.33
C MET A 114 12.22 -7.60 8.36
N THR A 115 13.55 -7.66 8.36
CA THR A 115 14.29 -8.94 8.40
C THR A 115 14.27 -9.52 9.81
N ASN A 116 14.49 -8.65 10.80
CA ASN A 116 14.55 -9.06 12.21
C ASN A 116 13.22 -8.85 12.96
N GLY A 117 12.27 -8.14 12.35
CA GLY A 117 10.95 -7.85 12.92
C GLY A 117 11.01 -6.92 14.14
N VAL A 118 11.92 -5.95 14.14
CA VAL A 118 12.15 -5.03 15.27
C VAL A 118 12.60 -3.64 14.81
N CYS A 119 12.39 -2.61 15.61
CA CYS A 119 12.96 -1.29 15.36
C CYS A 119 14.47 -1.27 15.64
N SER A 120 15.24 -0.58 14.79
CA SER A 120 16.69 -0.46 14.90
C SER A 120 17.19 0.86 14.31
N THR A 121 18.28 1.40 14.87
CA THR A 121 18.99 2.56 14.30
C THR A 121 19.86 2.19 13.09
N GLU A 122 20.13 0.90 12.89
CA GLU A 122 20.98 0.38 11.81
C GLU A 122 20.16 -0.10 10.61
N ALA A 123 18.84 -0.19 10.76
CA ALA A 123 17.96 -0.61 9.69
C ALA A 123 17.82 0.49 8.62
N SER A 124 17.82 0.09 7.36
CA SER A 124 17.54 1.00 6.27
C SER A 124 16.05 1.32 6.24
N CYS A 125 15.70 2.60 6.07
CA CYS A 125 14.32 2.99 5.84
C CYS A 125 13.86 2.46 4.46
N ILE A 126 12.98 1.45 4.49
CA ILE A 126 12.40 0.86 3.28
C ILE A 126 10.88 1.08 3.35
N THR A 127 10.33 1.80 2.38
CA THR A 127 8.88 1.90 2.16
C THR A 127 8.50 1.01 0.99
N LEU A 128 7.58 0.08 1.21
CA LEU A 128 7.12 -0.87 0.19
C LEU A 128 6.21 -0.19 -0.84
N CYS A 129 5.46 0.79 -0.38
CA CYS A 129 4.74 1.75 -1.20
C CYS A 129 5.44 3.10 -1.10
N ASN A 130 5.97 3.59 -2.22
CA ASN A 130 6.14 5.03 -2.35
C ASN A 130 4.75 5.62 -2.60
N SER A 131 4.41 6.74 -1.96
CA SER A 131 3.20 7.53 -2.26
C SER A 131 3.16 8.09 -3.69
N THR A 132 4.04 7.61 -4.57
CA THR A 132 4.20 7.95 -5.98
C THR A 132 4.12 6.67 -6.81
N ASP A 133 2.90 6.18 -7.05
CA ASP A 133 2.62 5.48 -8.30
C ASP A 133 1.49 6.22 -9.00
N GLY A 134 1.88 6.86 -10.10
CA GLY A 134 1.21 7.94 -10.80
C GLY A 134 2.29 8.72 -11.53
N GLY A 135 2.86 8.08 -12.56
CA GLY A 135 4.11 8.48 -13.19
C GLY A 135 4.15 9.90 -13.76
N GLY A 136 5.38 10.36 -13.97
CA GLY A 136 5.68 11.51 -14.82
C GLY A 136 6.21 12.72 -14.08
N MET A 137 7.53 12.74 -13.90
CA MET A 137 8.27 13.92 -13.46
C MET A 137 8.17 15.04 -14.51
N THR A 138 7.45 16.13 -14.19
CA THR A 138 7.79 17.47 -14.69
C THR A 138 7.59 18.50 -13.60
N THR A 139 8.68 19.17 -13.26
CA THR A 139 8.80 20.27 -12.30
C THR A 139 7.80 21.40 -12.55
N GLY A 140 6.93 21.68 -11.58
CA GLY A 140 6.21 22.96 -11.47
C GLY A 140 4.98 22.94 -10.55
N SER A 141 5.18 23.24 -9.26
CA SER A 141 4.18 23.74 -8.30
C SER A 141 2.97 22.84 -7.97
N GLY A 142 3.12 21.94 -6.99
CA GLY A 142 2.03 21.29 -6.23
C GLY A 142 1.03 20.50 -7.09
N ASP A 143 1.17 19.17 -7.15
CA ASP A 143 0.33 18.26 -7.94
C ASP A 143 -1.16 18.36 -7.58
N CYS A 144 -1.81 19.36 -8.18
CA CYS A 144 -3.25 19.59 -8.15
C CYS A 144 -3.82 19.13 -9.48
N GLN A 145 -4.81 18.24 -9.43
CA GLN A 145 -5.56 17.87 -10.62
C GLN A 145 -6.62 18.95 -10.89
N ASP A 146 -6.78 19.36 -12.14
CA ASP A 146 -7.82 20.32 -12.51
C ASP A 146 -9.20 19.67 -12.69
N THR A 147 -9.23 18.37 -12.96
CA THR A 147 -10.44 17.61 -13.29
C THR A 147 -10.39 16.21 -12.70
N MET A 148 -11.55 15.69 -12.27
CA MET A 148 -11.72 14.33 -11.77
C MET A 148 -13.08 13.78 -12.21
N THR A 149 -13.12 12.48 -12.54
CA THR A 149 -14.38 11.76 -12.80
C THR A 149 -14.82 11.03 -11.54
N CYS A 150 -16.08 11.19 -11.17
CA CYS A 150 -16.66 10.57 -9.99
C CYS A 150 -16.85 9.07 -10.21
N THR A 151 -16.16 8.27 -9.40
CA THR A 151 -16.34 6.82 -9.28
C THR A 151 -17.06 6.44 -7.99
N MET A 152 -17.13 7.38 -7.04
CA MET A 152 -17.80 7.23 -5.75
C MET A 152 -18.37 8.59 -5.30
N GLU A 153 -19.45 8.55 -4.52
CA GLU A 153 -20.01 9.74 -3.88
C GLU A 153 -19.12 10.19 -2.73
N GLY A 154 -18.85 11.50 -2.63
CA GLY A 154 -18.02 12.03 -1.55
C GLY A 154 -17.21 13.26 -1.92
N SER A 155 -16.30 13.62 -1.02
CA SER A 155 -15.33 14.70 -1.22
C SER A 155 -13.93 14.11 -1.34
N PHE A 156 -13.13 14.65 -2.25
CA PHE A 156 -11.82 14.12 -2.60
C PHE A 156 -10.82 15.26 -2.75
N SER A 157 -9.56 15.02 -2.40
CA SER A 157 -8.56 16.07 -2.49
C SER A 157 -8.29 16.43 -3.95
N LYS A 158 -8.22 17.74 -4.23
CA LYS A 158 -7.81 18.22 -5.55
C LYS A 158 -6.30 18.05 -5.75
N CYS A 159 -5.55 18.10 -4.64
CA CYS A 159 -4.10 18.14 -4.65
C CYS A 159 -3.50 17.10 -3.70
N THR A 160 -2.22 16.80 -3.89
CA THR A 160 -1.44 15.95 -2.97
C THR A 160 -1.06 16.66 -1.67
N THR A 161 -1.07 17.99 -1.67
CA THR A 161 -0.95 18.85 -0.48
C THR A 161 -2.29 19.47 -0.10
N CYS A 162 -2.49 19.83 1.17
CA CYS A 162 -3.74 20.45 1.58
C CYS A 162 -3.86 21.86 0.98
N GLN A 163 -4.81 21.99 0.07
CA GLN A 163 -5.21 23.23 -0.56
C GLN A 163 -6.65 23.52 -0.22
N LYS A 164 -7.09 24.77 -0.40
CA LYS A 164 -8.50 25.12 -0.13
C LYS A 164 -9.47 24.40 -1.06
N GLN A 165 -9.02 24.08 -2.28
CA GLN A 165 -9.87 23.47 -3.30
C GLN A 165 -9.89 21.94 -3.20
N TYR A 166 -11.07 21.37 -3.44
CA TYR A 166 -11.32 19.94 -3.42
C TYR A 166 -12.40 19.56 -4.43
N PHE A 167 -12.54 18.28 -4.71
CA PHE A 167 -13.58 17.75 -5.59
C PHE A 167 -14.76 17.22 -4.78
N PHE A 168 -15.97 17.52 -5.21
CA PHE A 168 -17.20 16.95 -4.67
C PHE A 168 -17.96 16.17 -5.74
N CYS A 169 -18.29 14.93 -5.42
CA CYS A 169 -19.04 14.02 -6.25
C CYS A 169 -20.42 13.75 -5.63
N PRO A 170 -21.51 14.27 -6.22
CA PRO A 170 -22.86 14.02 -5.72
C PRO A 170 -23.41 12.65 -6.13
N SER A 171 -22.79 12.00 -7.11
CA SER A 171 -23.11 10.65 -7.58
C SER A 171 -21.83 9.90 -7.94
N ASN A 172 -21.89 8.57 -8.03
CA ASN A 172 -20.78 7.71 -8.45
C ASN A 172 -20.53 7.68 -9.98
N GLN A 173 -21.08 8.66 -10.71
CA GLN A 173 -20.92 8.83 -12.14
C GLN A 173 -20.94 10.33 -12.48
N GLY A 174 -20.15 10.73 -13.47
CA GLY A 174 -20.08 12.10 -13.97
C GLY A 174 -18.79 12.85 -13.58
N GLU A 175 -18.71 14.13 -13.93
CA GLU A 175 -17.59 15.00 -13.56
C GLU A 175 -17.77 15.53 -12.13
N ALA A 176 -16.66 15.65 -11.40
CA ALA A 176 -16.67 16.20 -10.06
C ALA A 176 -16.80 17.74 -10.07
N TYR A 177 -17.48 18.28 -9.07
CA TYR A 177 -17.56 19.72 -8.86
C TYR A 177 -16.35 20.20 -8.06
N VAL A 178 -15.70 21.27 -8.49
CA VAL A 178 -14.65 21.92 -7.69
C VAL A 178 -15.31 22.78 -6.63
N MET A 179 -14.99 22.49 -5.38
CA MET A 179 -15.46 23.18 -4.19
C MET A 179 -14.28 23.79 -3.43
N GLU A 180 -14.55 24.76 -2.56
CA GLU A 180 -13.53 25.44 -1.76
C GLU A 180 -13.90 25.46 -0.27
N CYS A 181 -12.93 25.14 0.59
CA CYS A 181 -13.07 25.23 2.04
C CYS A 181 -13.34 26.68 2.48
N SER A 182 -14.27 26.86 3.41
CA SER A 182 -14.62 28.19 3.92
C SER A 182 -13.53 28.75 4.83
N GLY A 183 -13.35 30.08 4.84
CA GLY A 183 -12.39 30.75 5.73
C GLY A 183 -10.95 30.35 5.43
N ASP A 184 -10.16 30.07 6.47
CA ASP A 184 -8.73 29.71 6.38
C ASP A 184 -8.47 28.19 6.44
N PHE A 185 -9.52 27.38 6.28
CA PHE A 185 -9.40 25.93 6.28
C PHE A 185 -8.86 25.42 4.94
N VAL A 186 -8.17 24.28 4.98
CA VAL A 186 -7.66 23.54 3.82
C VAL A 186 -8.26 22.15 3.78
N PHE A 187 -8.42 21.58 2.59
CA PHE A 187 -8.99 20.25 2.44
C PHE A 187 -7.94 19.19 2.74
N ASN A 188 -8.26 18.26 3.63
CA ASN A 188 -7.37 17.18 4.03
C ASN A 188 -7.14 16.19 2.87
N THR A 189 -5.90 15.76 2.69
CA THR A 189 -5.53 14.79 1.65
C THR A 189 -5.67 13.33 2.09
N ASP A 190 -5.92 13.09 3.38
CA ASP A 190 -6.30 11.76 3.88
C ASP A 190 -7.74 11.42 3.47
N ALA A 191 -7.88 10.45 2.57
CA ALA A 191 -9.16 9.94 2.09
C ALA A 191 -10.04 9.33 3.21
N SER A 192 -9.46 8.96 4.36
CA SER A 192 -10.21 8.50 5.54
C SER A 192 -10.87 9.65 6.31
N TYR A 193 -10.41 10.88 6.10
CA TYR A 193 -10.94 12.08 6.75
C TYR A 193 -11.06 13.25 5.76
N PRO A 194 -11.92 13.13 4.72
CA PRO A 194 -12.00 14.05 3.59
C PRO A 194 -12.81 15.30 3.93
N TYR A 195 -12.32 16.07 4.90
CA TYR A 195 -12.96 17.29 5.42
C TYR A 195 -12.00 18.47 5.38
N CYS A 196 -12.56 19.68 5.43
CA CYS A 196 -11.79 20.90 5.64
C CYS A 196 -11.26 20.95 7.08
N VAL A 197 -9.94 21.07 7.22
CA VAL A 197 -9.20 21.10 8.48
C VAL A 197 -8.37 22.37 8.61
N LEU A 198 -7.88 22.67 9.81
CA LEU A 198 -6.92 23.76 9.97
C LEU A 198 -5.61 23.39 9.26
N PRO A 199 -4.86 24.36 8.70
CA PRO A 199 -3.58 24.08 8.05
C PRO A 199 -2.59 23.32 8.95
N ALA A 200 -2.60 23.57 10.26
CA ALA A 200 -1.74 22.90 11.22
C ALA A 200 -2.08 21.40 11.42
N ASP A 201 -3.30 20.99 11.09
CA ASP A 201 -3.78 19.61 11.23
C ASP A 201 -3.61 18.82 9.92
N CYS A 202 -3.04 19.45 8.88
CA CYS A 202 -2.72 18.80 7.63
C CYS A 202 -1.35 18.13 7.69
N LEU A 203 -1.31 16.84 7.35
CA LEU A 203 -0.08 16.05 7.28
C LEU A 203 0.85 16.43 6.11
N HIS A 204 0.31 17.10 5.08
CA HIS A 204 1.02 17.48 3.84
C HIS A 204 0.73 18.94 3.46
N ILE A 205 1.38 19.87 4.15
CA ILE A 205 1.27 21.31 3.89
C ILE A 205 2.12 21.68 2.66
N ALA A 206 1.58 22.55 1.79
CA ALA A 206 2.26 23.07 0.60
C ALA A 206 3.32 24.14 0.92
#